data_AF-A0AAV1HS76-F1
#
_entry.id   AF-A0AAV1HS76-F1
#
_cell.length_a   1.000
_cell.length_b   1.000
_cell.length_c   1.000
_cell.angle_alpha   90.00
_cell.angle_beta   90.00
_cell.angle_gamma   90.00
#
_symmetry.space_group_name_H-M   'P 1'
#
loop_
_entity.id
_entity.type
_entity.pdbx_description
1 polymer ?
#
loop_
_entity_poly.entity_id
_entity_poly.type
_entity_poly.pdbx_seq_one_letter_code
_entity_poly.pdbx_strand_id
1 'polypeptide(L)'
;MDPAPGPQKPKIRPNIAFARVNTASFRGERGDATLRIPQDLVIKPGAQLAEGCFVGKELGRGIQGVIYELLNERSEPMSLVLKALPHGRVSAVTGVLPSMEREWAVGHRLALYCTSTSGEIHPGFMKVGAALIVESPRTESTSKRVRRQLHMPQAKKDIDRPGSQRRRNGKFRGMVLERLGGRTLDVELAARRSGLQDVHFIWEVLFQVLTALAAAQSLGFRHWDLRLKNIMEHTGPDHYRTYPMAQDAVRHSSASMDTPLSRSTGPNGSSDMSYVSTASVDSGPDEMAEIPETGGLEVDGKENSHAGPEDEWTDIQLQPSGELNKVLEQAPAPPRKLMLKKKLGASTKAKAKAPPGGQKAEAGPAAGVQSGPKAPAPRYKIIDYGHADFGDATLRDDGMAMEGPYFDPQDGLPKWMLKKGLPGIPPAERGYRAFWWRKGDVFRLLMSLQNVLDGCTWPRQDERAVQQLQGFIHHVTGKKIEAYFTDTDGTDKVAMSCGPGAWRRSNGWLHGARKAVVRAQSFVIPYNPGITATEALALPFFTSKCAEAQ
;
A
#
# COMPACT_ATOMS: atom_id res chain seq x y z
N MET A 1 -60.66 -16.40 6.44
CA MET A 1 -60.00 -15.81 5.26
C MET A 1 -59.42 -14.50 5.70
N ASP A 2 -58.10 -14.43 5.87
CA ASP A 2 -57.44 -13.18 6.21
C ASP A 2 -57.47 -12.23 5.00
N PRO A 3 -57.75 -10.93 5.21
CA PRO A 3 -57.80 -9.97 4.12
C PRO A 3 -56.42 -9.84 3.48
N ALA A 4 -56.38 -9.96 2.15
CA ALA A 4 -55.16 -9.78 1.37
C ALA A 4 -54.51 -8.42 1.72
N PRO A 5 -53.19 -8.38 1.96
CA PRO A 5 -52.51 -7.14 2.31
C PRO A 5 -52.71 -6.13 1.17
N GLY A 6 -53.35 -5.01 1.50
CA GLY A 6 -53.62 -3.94 0.55
C GLY A 6 -52.34 -3.40 -0.10
N PRO A 7 -52.43 -2.84 -1.32
CA PRO A 7 -51.27 -2.36 -2.06
C PRO A 7 -50.52 -1.31 -1.24
N GLN A 8 -49.29 -1.65 -0.85
CA GLN A 8 -48.40 -0.73 -0.14
C GLN A 8 -48.11 0.47 -1.06
N LYS A 9 -48.56 1.67 -0.66
CA LYS A 9 -48.23 2.91 -1.37
C LYS A 9 -46.70 3.02 -1.50
N PRO A 10 -46.15 3.24 -2.71
CA PRO A 10 -44.71 3.36 -2.88
C PRO A 10 -44.20 4.50 -2.02
N LYS A 11 -43.28 4.18 -1.11
CA LYS A 11 -42.65 5.13 -0.19
C LYS A 11 -41.86 6.13 -1.04
N ILE A 12 -42.39 7.33 -1.23
CA ILE A 12 -41.71 8.42 -1.96
C ILE A 12 -40.38 8.67 -1.26
N ARG A 13 -39.26 8.31 -1.92
CA ARG A 13 -37.93 8.56 -1.38
C ARG A 13 -37.68 10.07 -1.41
N PRO A 14 -37.22 10.70 -0.31
CA PRO A 14 -36.83 12.10 -0.35
C PRO A 14 -35.79 12.29 -1.46
N ASN A 15 -35.96 13.34 -2.26
CA ASN A 15 -35.06 13.68 -3.35
C ASN A 15 -33.74 14.20 -2.75
N ILE A 16 -32.86 13.27 -2.35
CA ILE A 16 -31.52 13.61 -1.87
C ILE A 16 -30.73 14.00 -3.11
N ALA A 17 -30.55 15.30 -3.31
CA ALA A 17 -29.68 15.81 -4.36
C ALA A 17 -28.23 15.41 -4.05
N PHE A 18 -27.75 14.35 -4.68
CA PHE A 18 -26.33 14.01 -4.67
C PHE A 18 -25.54 15.06 -5.44
N ALA A 19 -24.35 15.39 -4.96
CA ALA A 19 -23.44 16.22 -5.74
C ALA A 19 -23.10 15.48 -7.05
N ARG A 20 -23.09 16.20 -8.18
CA ARG A 20 -22.51 15.73 -9.43
C ARG A 20 -21.00 15.62 -9.22
N VAL A 21 -20.50 14.45 -8.85
CA VAL A 21 -19.07 14.23 -8.64
C VAL A 21 -18.53 13.48 -9.85
N ASN A 22 -17.73 14.17 -10.66
CA ASN A 22 -17.04 13.56 -11.79
C ASN A 22 -16.10 12.45 -11.27
N THR A 23 -15.93 11.36 -12.02
CA THR A 23 -14.96 10.28 -11.71
C THR A 23 -13.54 10.80 -11.50
N ALA A 24 -13.15 11.91 -12.12
CA ALA A 24 -11.89 12.60 -11.85
C ALA A 24 -11.76 13.08 -10.39
N SER A 25 -12.87 13.50 -9.77
CA SER A 25 -12.90 13.89 -8.36
C SER A 25 -12.73 12.68 -7.42
N PHE A 26 -13.28 11.51 -7.78
CA PHE A 26 -13.04 10.26 -7.05
C PHE A 26 -11.56 9.87 -7.05
N ARG A 27 -10.87 10.18 -8.15
CA ARG A 27 -9.44 9.96 -8.32
C ARG A 27 -8.56 11.04 -7.67
N GLY A 28 -9.16 12.10 -7.12
CA GLY A 28 -8.44 13.22 -6.51
C GLY A 28 -7.80 14.18 -7.52
N GLU A 29 -8.14 14.10 -8.82
CA GLU A 29 -7.43 14.81 -9.89
C GLU A 29 -7.82 16.30 -10.00
N ARG A 30 -8.94 16.72 -9.41
CA ARG A 30 -9.47 18.10 -9.50
C ARG A 30 -9.27 18.95 -8.24
N GLY A 31 -8.36 18.57 -7.34
CA GLY A 31 -8.06 19.31 -6.11
C GLY A 31 -9.14 19.22 -5.01
N ASP A 32 -10.35 18.75 -5.33
CA ASP A 32 -11.34 18.34 -4.33
C ASP A 32 -11.15 16.86 -3.99
N ALA A 33 -10.23 16.60 -3.07
CA ALA A 33 -9.88 15.26 -2.61
C ALA A 33 -10.91 14.66 -1.62
N THR A 34 -12.17 15.12 -1.65
CA THR A 34 -13.20 14.68 -0.71
C THR A 34 -14.54 14.43 -1.39
N LEU A 35 -15.16 13.29 -1.08
CA LEU A 35 -16.53 12.95 -1.42
C LEU A 35 -17.43 13.14 -0.20
N ARG A 36 -18.45 13.99 -0.31
CA ARG A 36 -19.36 14.31 0.80
C ARG A 36 -20.64 13.49 0.70
N ILE A 37 -20.98 12.75 1.76
CA ILE A 37 -22.19 11.92 1.83
C ILE A 37 -23.10 12.32 3.00
N PRO A 38 -24.42 12.04 2.90
CA PRO A 38 -25.35 12.22 4.01
C PRO A 38 -24.96 11.41 5.24
N GLN A 39 -25.24 11.91 6.44
CA GLN A 39 -24.91 11.22 7.70
C GLN A 39 -25.69 9.93 7.93
N ASP A 40 -26.91 9.89 7.44
CA ASP A 40 -27.81 8.75 7.49
C ASP A 40 -27.53 7.73 6.38
N LEU A 41 -26.59 8.01 5.47
CA LEU A 41 -26.20 7.05 4.44
C LEU A 41 -25.52 5.83 5.09
N VAL A 42 -26.18 4.69 5.01
CA VAL A 42 -25.61 3.39 5.38
C VAL A 42 -24.83 2.85 4.19
N ILE A 43 -23.52 2.71 4.34
CA ILE A 43 -22.64 2.12 3.32
C ILE A 43 -22.90 0.61 3.28
N LYS A 44 -23.56 0.17 2.21
CA LYS A 44 -23.88 -1.23 1.91
C LYS A 44 -24.01 -1.41 0.40
N PRO A 45 -23.95 -2.65 -0.14
CA PRO A 45 -24.16 -2.89 -1.57
C PRO A 45 -25.44 -2.21 -2.10
N GLY A 46 -25.32 -1.56 -3.26
CA GLY A 46 -26.35 -0.73 -3.90
C GLY A 46 -26.48 0.70 -3.37
N ALA A 47 -25.77 1.08 -2.30
CA ALA A 47 -25.78 2.46 -1.82
C ALA A 47 -25.14 3.40 -2.84
N GLN A 48 -25.80 4.51 -3.15
CA GLN A 48 -25.27 5.54 -4.05
C GLN A 48 -24.37 6.49 -3.27
N LEU A 49 -23.10 6.62 -3.70
CA LEU A 49 -22.12 7.53 -3.08
C LEU A 49 -22.11 8.90 -3.75
N ALA A 50 -22.31 8.92 -5.08
CA ALA A 50 -22.45 10.12 -5.90
C ALA A 50 -23.33 9.83 -7.13
N GLU A 51 -23.63 10.86 -7.92
CA GLU A 51 -24.20 10.66 -9.26
C GLU A 51 -23.32 9.67 -10.04
N GLY A 52 -23.93 8.56 -10.43
CA GLY A 52 -23.29 7.48 -11.15
C GLY A 52 -22.22 6.63 -10.47
N CYS A 53 -22.10 6.69 -9.15
CA CYS A 53 -21.20 5.82 -8.39
C CYS A 53 -21.95 5.11 -7.26
N PHE A 54 -21.89 3.78 -7.27
CA PHE A 54 -22.60 2.90 -6.35
C PHE A 54 -21.62 1.96 -5.63
N VAL A 55 -21.96 1.58 -4.40
CA VAL A 55 -21.26 0.55 -3.64
C VAL A 55 -21.64 -0.82 -4.21
N GLY A 56 -20.65 -1.60 -4.62
CA GLY A 56 -20.80 -2.97 -5.07
C GLY A 56 -20.71 -4.00 -3.94
N LYS A 57 -20.25 -5.21 -4.26
CA LYS A 57 -20.07 -6.28 -3.27
C LYS A 57 -18.91 -6.01 -2.32
N GLU A 58 -18.96 -6.63 -1.15
CA GLU A 58 -17.83 -6.70 -0.22
C GLU A 58 -16.73 -7.57 -0.83
N LEU A 59 -15.51 -7.05 -0.89
CA LEU A 59 -14.31 -7.75 -1.39
C LEU A 59 -13.47 -8.32 -0.25
N GLY A 60 -13.55 -7.71 0.94
CA GLY A 60 -12.82 -8.15 2.11
C GLY A 60 -13.09 -7.26 3.32
N ARG A 61 -12.71 -7.77 4.50
CA ARG A 61 -12.92 -7.10 5.79
C ARG A 61 -11.70 -7.29 6.67
N GLY A 62 -11.26 -6.20 7.26
CA GLY A 62 -10.20 -6.19 8.27
C GLY A 62 -10.60 -5.37 9.50
N ILE A 63 -9.69 -5.32 10.46
CA ILE A 63 -9.88 -4.56 11.71
C ILE A 63 -10.17 -3.08 11.43
N GLN A 64 -9.52 -2.51 10.42
CA GLN A 64 -9.66 -1.10 10.07
C GLN A 64 -10.95 -0.79 9.30
N GLY A 65 -11.54 -1.74 8.59
CA GLY A 65 -12.63 -1.42 7.70
C GLY A 65 -13.06 -2.55 6.78
N VAL A 66 -14.06 -2.23 5.95
CA VAL A 66 -14.60 -3.10 4.90
C VAL A 66 -14.20 -2.52 3.55
N ILE A 67 -13.76 -3.40 2.64
CA ILE A 67 -13.46 -3.06 1.26
C ILE A 67 -14.66 -3.43 0.39
N TYR A 68 -15.20 -2.46 -0.32
CA TYR A 68 -16.28 -2.65 -1.29
C TYR A 68 -15.79 -2.38 -2.71
N GLU A 69 -16.27 -3.16 -3.67
CA GLU A 69 -16.19 -2.80 -5.08
C GLU A 69 -16.96 -1.50 -5.33
N LEU A 70 -16.52 -0.66 -6.27
CA LEU A 70 -17.31 0.47 -6.75
C LEU A 70 -17.87 0.18 -8.13
N LEU A 71 -19.13 0.53 -8.35
CA LEU A 71 -19.87 0.30 -9.59
C LEU A 71 -20.28 1.63 -10.23
N ASN A 72 -20.33 1.67 -11.57
CA ASN A 72 -20.89 2.78 -12.32
C ASN A 72 -22.43 2.69 -12.44
N GLU A 73 -23.08 3.62 -13.15
CA GLU A 73 -24.54 3.62 -13.42
C GLU A 73 -25.06 2.35 -14.09
N ARG A 74 -24.20 1.66 -14.83
CA ARG A 74 -24.52 0.42 -15.55
C ARG A 74 -24.28 -0.82 -14.69
N SER A 75 -24.00 -0.64 -13.40
CA SER A 75 -23.59 -1.71 -12.47
C SER A 75 -22.31 -2.45 -12.90
N GLU A 76 -21.47 -1.81 -13.72
CA GLU A 76 -20.18 -2.37 -14.12
C GLU A 76 -19.11 -1.99 -13.09
N PRO A 77 -18.19 -2.90 -12.76
CA PRO A 77 -17.09 -2.60 -11.86
C PRO A 77 -16.19 -1.48 -12.36
N MET A 78 -15.91 -0.53 -11.48
CA MET A 78 -14.89 0.48 -11.67
C MET A 78 -13.51 -0.10 -11.32
N SER A 79 -12.44 0.52 -11.81
CA SER A 79 -11.06 0.25 -11.36
C SER A 79 -10.76 0.85 -9.98
N LEU A 80 -11.78 0.96 -9.13
CA LEU A 80 -11.74 1.58 -7.82
C LEU A 80 -12.46 0.70 -6.79
N VAL A 81 -12.03 0.82 -5.54
CA VAL A 81 -12.68 0.21 -4.38
C VAL A 81 -12.89 1.26 -3.29
N LEU A 82 -13.83 1.01 -2.39
CA LEU A 82 -14.09 1.83 -1.21
C LEU A 82 -13.63 1.10 0.04
N LYS A 83 -12.67 1.67 0.77
CA LYS A 83 -12.34 1.26 2.15
C LYS A 83 -13.16 2.12 3.11
N ALA A 84 -14.16 1.52 3.75
CA ALA A 84 -15.08 2.23 4.64
C ALA A 84 -15.05 1.68 6.06
N LEU A 85 -15.21 2.58 7.03
CA LEU A 85 -15.39 2.21 8.42
C LEU A 85 -16.73 1.49 8.62
N PRO A 86 -16.77 0.40 9.40
CA PRO A 86 -18.04 -0.24 9.75
C PRO A 86 -18.94 0.75 10.49
N HIS A 87 -20.24 0.67 10.23
CA HIS A 87 -21.23 1.54 10.86
C HIS A 87 -21.30 1.23 12.37
N GLY A 88 -21.04 2.21 13.23
CA GLY A 88 -21.17 2.04 14.68
C GLY A 88 -20.22 2.88 15.53
N ARG A 89 -20.47 2.88 16.85
CA ARG A 89 -19.68 3.59 17.88
C ARG A 89 -18.29 2.97 18.11
N VAL A 90 -18.10 1.71 17.75
CA VAL A 90 -16.85 0.96 17.98
C VAL A 90 -15.64 1.66 17.34
N SER A 91 -15.82 2.22 16.12
CA SER A 91 -14.76 2.93 15.40
C SER A 91 -14.18 4.16 16.12
N ALA A 92 -14.93 4.78 17.03
CA ALA A 92 -14.46 5.95 17.77
C ALA A 92 -13.60 5.58 18.99
N VAL A 93 -13.79 4.38 19.54
CA VAL A 93 -13.11 3.94 20.77
C VAL A 93 -11.76 3.27 20.46
N THR A 94 -11.66 2.59 19.31
CA THR A 94 -10.51 1.75 18.98
C THR A 94 -9.30 2.49 18.38
N GLY A 95 -9.36 3.82 18.19
CA GLY A 95 -8.28 4.58 17.55
C GLY A 95 -8.09 4.29 16.05
N VAL A 96 -8.96 3.48 15.44
CA VAL A 96 -8.92 3.12 14.02
C VAL A 96 -9.14 4.34 13.11
N LEU A 97 -10.03 5.25 13.50
CA LEU A 97 -10.35 6.44 12.70
C LEU A 97 -9.12 7.35 12.45
N PRO A 98 -8.35 7.77 13.49
CA PRO A 98 -7.09 8.49 13.29
C PRO A 98 -6.09 7.79 12.35
N SER A 99 -5.98 6.46 12.43
CA SER A 99 -5.08 5.69 11.57
C SER A 99 -5.53 5.72 10.11
N MET A 100 -6.82 5.52 9.81
CA MET A 100 -7.32 5.63 8.43
C MET A 100 -7.24 7.04 7.85
N GLU A 101 -7.46 8.09 8.67
CA GLU A 101 -7.29 9.47 8.23
C GLU A 101 -5.83 9.78 7.85
N ARG A 102 -4.86 9.26 8.63
CA ARG A 102 -3.43 9.34 8.28
C ARG A 102 -3.10 8.56 7.03
N GLU A 103 -3.55 7.31 6.94
CA GLU A 103 -3.35 6.45 5.76
C GLU A 103 -3.82 7.14 4.49
N TRP A 104 -5.02 7.73 4.53
CA TRP A 104 -5.55 8.50 3.41
C TRP A 104 -4.66 9.70 3.07
N ALA A 105 -4.27 10.49 4.09
CA ALA A 105 -3.48 11.69 3.87
C ALA A 105 -2.09 11.38 3.28
N VAL A 106 -1.42 10.34 3.78
CA VAL A 106 -0.11 9.89 3.29
C VAL A 106 -0.23 9.36 1.87
N GLY A 107 -1.16 8.43 1.62
CA GLY A 107 -1.34 7.86 0.29
C GLY A 107 -1.79 8.89 -0.75
N HIS A 108 -2.62 9.87 -0.36
CA HIS A 108 -3.05 10.93 -1.26
C HIS A 108 -1.89 11.87 -1.63
N ARG A 109 -1.06 12.27 -0.64
CA ARG A 109 0.15 13.07 -0.90
C ARG A 109 1.13 12.33 -1.81
N LEU A 110 1.35 11.05 -1.54
CA LEU A 110 2.19 10.21 -2.38
C LEU A 110 1.65 10.20 -3.82
N ALA A 111 0.35 9.95 -4.00
CA ALA A 111 -0.28 9.97 -5.32
C ALA A 111 -0.11 11.31 -6.07
N LEU A 112 -0.24 12.45 -5.37
CA LEU A 112 -0.05 13.77 -5.96
C LEU A 112 1.39 14.01 -6.42
N TYR A 113 2.37 13.69 -5.57
CA TYR A 113 3.79 13.84 -5.91
C TYR A 113 4.16 13.00 -7.13
N CYS A 114 3.72 11.75 -7.09
CA CYS A 114 3.92 10.77 -8.14
C CYS A 114 3.31 11.26 -9.47
N THR A 115 2.15 11.90 -9.44
CA THR A 115 1.52 12.46 -10.65
C THR A 115 2.27 13.71 -11.16
N SER A 116 2.80 14.55 -10.27
CA SER A 116 3.43 15.82 -10.67
C SER A 116 4.80 15.67 -11.32
N THR A 117 5.52 14.59 -11.04
CA THR A 117 6.93 14.45 -11.43
C THR A 117 7.09 13.72 -12.77
N SER A 118 6.27 12.69 -13.00
CA SER A 118 6.33 11.85 -14.22
C SER A 118 5.18 12.10 -15.20
N GLY A 119 4.17 12.91 -14.85
CA GLY A 119 2.92 12.99 -15.61
C GLY A 119 2.06 11.72 -15.53
N GLU A 120 2.61 10.64 -14.96
CA GLU A 120 1.97 9.37 -14.68
C GLU A 120 2.20 9.01 -13.22
N ILE A 121 1.21 8.35 -12.59
CA ILE A 121 1.30 7.94 -11.19
C ILE A 121 2.46 6.95 -11.05
N HIS A 122 3.44 7.29 -10.21
CA HIS A 122 4.55 6.41 -9.82
C HIS A 122 4.03 5.00 -9.59
N PRO A 123 4.45 4.04 -10.41
CA PRO A 123 3.56 2.93 -10.61
C PRO A 123 3.70 1.81 -9.55
N GLY A 124 4.67 1.91 -8.64
CA GLY A 124 4.85 0.96 -7.53
C GLY A 124 4.04 1.21 -6.25
N PHE A 125 3.12 2.17 -6.22
CA PHE A 125 2.24 2.43 -5.06
C PHE A 125 0.77 2.40 -5.47
N MET A 126 -0.09 1.85 -4.61
CA MET A 126 -1.54 1.88 -4.83
C MET A 126 -2.08 3.31 -4.74
N LYS A 127 -2.84 3.73 -5.75
CA LYS A 127 -3.42 5.08 -5.77
C LYS A 127 -4.47 5.24 -4.66
N VAL A 128 -4.39 6.36 -3.94
CA VAL A 128 -5.42 6.80 -3.00
C VAL A 128 -6.16 7.99 -3.59
N GLY A 129 -7.48 7.82 -3.74
CA GLY A 129 -8.39 8.81 -4.28
C GLY A 129 -9.04 9.67 -3.19
N ALA A 130 -10.32 9.96 -3.36
CA ALA A 130 -11.08 10.84 -2.48
C ALA A 130 -11.30 10.27 -1.07
N ALA A 131 -11.22 11.12 -0.06
CA ALA A 131 -11.72 10.83 1.29
C ALA A 131 -13.24 10.90 1.32
N LEU A 132 -13.88 9.92 1.93
CA LEU A 132 -15.31 9.93 2.19
C LEU A 132 -15.62 10.70 3.48
N ILE A 133 -16.36 11.79 3.36
CA ILE A 133 -16.70 12.70 4.46
C ILE A 133 -18.22 12.70 4.68
N VAL A 134 -18.66 12.31 5.87
CA VAL A 134 -20.05 12.44 6.28
C VAL A 134 -20.35 13.87 6.70
N GLU A 135 -21.37 14.48 6.11
CA GLU A 135 -21.83 15.82 6.50
C GLU A 135 -22.64 15.77 7.79
N SER A 136 -22.30 16.63 8.76
CA SER A 136 -23.15 16.77 9.96
C SER A 136 -24.50 17.38 9.56
N PRO A 137 -25.62 17.02 10.24
CA PRO A 137 -26.92 17.54 9.90
C PRO A 137 -26.86 19.04 10.17
N ARG A 138 -27.57 19.84 9.37
CA ARG A 138 -27.75 21.25 9.73
C ARG A 138 -28.55 21.28 11.03
N THR A 139 -27.87 21.57 12.14
CA THR A 139 -28.57 21.98 13.36
C THR A 139 -29.19 23.35 13.05
N GLU A 140 -30.43 23.36 12.56
CA GLU A 140 -31.19 24.58 12.27
C GLU A 140 -31.30 25.50 13.51
N SER A 141 -31.12 24.94 14.70
CA SER A 141 -31.26 25.61 15.99
C SER A 141 -30.26 26.75 16.20
N THR A 142 -29.03 26.68 15.68
CA THR A 142 -28.04 27.74 15.89
C THR A 142 -28.31 28.97 15.04
N SER A 143 -28.86 28.78 13.83
CA SER A 143 -29.18 29.86 12.90
C SER A 143 -30.30 30.76 13.43
N LYS A 144 -31.31 30.19 14.11
CA LYS A 144 -32.41 30.97 14.69
C LYS A 144 -31.99 31.76 15.93
N ARG A 145 -31.07 31.24 16.75
CA ARG A 145 -30.61 31.91 17.99
C ARG A 145 -29.69 33.10 17.69
N VAL A 146 -28.79 32.96 16.71
CA VAL A 146 -27.93 34.08 16.26
C VAL A 146 -28.72 35.19 15.59
N ARG A 147 -29.77 34.85 14.81
CA ARG A 147 -30.68 35.85 14.21
C ARG A 147 -31.48 36.65 15.25
N ARG A 148 -31.77 36.09 16.43
CA ARG A 148 -32.49 36.79 17.50
C ARG A 148 -31.58 37.70 18.34
N GLN A 149 -30.30 37.36 18.50
CA GLN A 149 -29.36 38.16 19.30
C GLN A 149 -28.67 39.31 18.54
N LEU A 150 -28.65 39.29 17.20
CA LEU A 150 -28.08 40.37 16.39
C LEU A 150 -29.17 41.19 15.71
N HIS A 151 -29.89 42.01 16.49
CA HIS A 151 -30.59 43.21 15.98
C HIS A 151 -29.56 44.32 15.68
N MET A 152 -28.55 44.03 14.86
CA MET A 152 -27.53 44.98 14.41
C MET A 152 -27.79 45.30 12.93
N PRO A 153 -28.25 46.52 12.58
CA PRO A 153 -28.62 46.89 11.21
C PRO A 153 -27.49 46.77 10.18
N GLN A 154 -26.22 46.73 10.60
CA GLN A 154 -25.07 46.76 9.70
C GLN A 154 -24.53 45.38 9.25
N ALA A 155 -24.96 44.27 9.86
CA ALA A 155 -24.45 42.93 9.52
C ALA A 155 -25.09 42.28 8.27
N LYS A 156 -26.04 42.95 7.62
CA LYS A 156 -26.76 42.39 6.45
C LYS A 156 -25.94 42.38 5.16
N LYS A 157 -24.87 43.17 5.03
CA LYS A 157 -24.17 43.31 3.73
C LYS A 157 -23.22 42.17 3.36
N ASP A 158 -22.73 41.40 4.33
CA ASP A 158 -21.75 40.32 4.07
C ASP A 158 -22.35 38.91 4.00
N ILE A 159 -23.62 38.73 4.40
CA ILE A 159 -24.25 37.39 4.48
C ILE A 159 -24.78 36.92 3.11
N ASP A 160 -25.11 37.85 2.22
CA ASP A 160 -25.75 37.54 0.93
C ASP A 160 -24.77 37.42 -0.24
N ARG A 161 -23.45 37.32 -0.01
CA ARG A 161 -22.52 36.98 -1.11
C ARG A 161 -22.83 35.56 -1.61
N PRO A 162 -23.39 35.41 -2.83
CA PRO A 162 -23.67 34.10 -3.41
C PRO A 162 -22.32 33.47 -3.76
N GLY A 163 -21.77 32.68 -2.84
CA GLY A 163 -20.45 32.09 -3.00
C GLY A 163 -19.76 31.73 -1.69
N SER A 164 -20.09 32.37 -0.56
CA SER A 164 -19.57 31.95 0.74
C SER A 164 -20.43 30.83 1.34
N GLN A 165 -20.51 29.69 0.64
CA GLN A 165 -21.00 28.48 1.28
C GLN A 165 -20.04 28.15 2.43
N ARG A 166 -20.45 28.46 3.66
CA ARG A 166 -19.77 28.02 4.88
C ARG A 166 -19.54 26.52 4.76
N ARG A 167 -18.28 26.12 4.59
CA ARG A 167 -17.88 24.72 4.44
C ARG A 167 -18.40 23.95 5.66
N ARG A 168 -19.24 22.96 5.41
CA ARG A 168 -19.84 22.12 6.46
C ARG A 168 -18.73 21.28 7.09
N ASN A 169 -18.70 21.27 8.42
CA ASN A 169 -17.91 20.32 9.19
C ASN A 169 -18.40 18.92 8.86
N GLY A 170 -17.46 18.04 8.47
CA GLY A 170 -17.76 16.64 8.20
C GLY A 170 -16.82 15.73 8.98
N LYS A 171 -17.21 14.46 9.07
CA LYS A 171 -16.43 13.39 9.73
C LYS A 171 -15.92 12.42 8.68
N PHE A 172 -14.66 12.03 8.76
CA PHE A 172 -14.11 11.02 7.86
C PHE A 172 -14.82 9.67 8.07
N ARG A 173 -15.10 8.96 6.97
CA ARG A 173 -15.76 7.66 6.97
C ARG A 173 -15.09 6.58 6.15
N GLY A 174 -14.12 6.94 5.33
CA GLY A 174 -13.45 6.00 4.45
C GLY A 174 -12.67 6.72 3.37
N MET A 175 -12.18 5.95 2.42
CA MET A 175 -11.43 6.45 1.29
C MET A 175 -11.65 5.58 0.06
N VAL A 176 -11.52 6.19 -1.10
CA VAL A 176 -11.51 5.51 -2.39
C VAL A 176 -10.08 5.11 -2.69
N LEU A 177 -9.88 3.85 -3.09
CA LEU A 177 -8.59 3.30 -3.46
C LEU A 177 -8.65 2.76 -4.89
N GLU A 178 -7.50 2.64 -5.52
CA GLU A 178 -7.35 1.85 -6.73
C GLU A 178 -7.70 0.37 -6.48
N ARG A 179 -8.37 -0.25 -7.45
CA ARG A 179 -8.59 -1.69 -7.42
C ARG A 179 -7.34 -2.40 -7.91
N LEU A 180 -6.82 -3.32 -7.10
CA LEU A 180 -5.78 -4.26 -7.50
C LEU A 180 -6.42 -5.63 -7.72
N GLY A 181 -6.05 -6.29 -8.82
CA GLY A 181 -6.65 -7.55 -9.25
C GLY A 181 -5.91 -8.81 -8.80
N GLY A 182 -4.67 -8.68 -8.34
CA GLY A 182 -3.84 -9.82 -7.98
C GLY A 182 -4.00 -10.27 -6.52
N ARG A 183 -3.07 -11.11 -6.08
CA ARG A 183 -2.95 -11.53 -4.67
C ARG A 183 -1.89 -10.71 -3.96
N THR A 184 -1.93 -10.71 -2.63
CA THR A 184 -0.79 -10.23 -1.85
C THR A 184 0.41 -11.17 -2.05
N LEU A 185 1.61 -10.62 -1.99
CA LEU A 185 2.83 -11.34 -2.34
C LEU A 185 3.11 -12.52 -1.39
N ASP A 186 2.70 -12.42 -0.12
CA ASP A 186 2.78 -13.52 0.83
C ASP A 186 1.90 -14.71 0.41
N VAL A 187 0.67 -14.45 -0.06
CA VAL A 187 -0.24 -15.48 -0.58
C VAL A 187 0.29 -16.05 -1.89
N GLU A 188 0.81 -15.21 -2.78
CA GLU A 188 1.39 -15.65 -4.06
C GLU A 188 2.59 -16.57 -3.84
N LEU A 189 3.53 -16.19 -2.97
CA LEU A 189 4.68 -17.02 -2.64
C LEU A 189 4.27 -18.27 -1.85
N ALA A 190 3.29 -18.19 -0.95
CA ALA A 190 2.78 -19.35 -0.24
C ALA A 190 2.12 -20.37 -1.20
N ALA A 191 1.40 -19.91 -2.21
CA ALA A 191 0.82 -20.78 -3.24
C ALA A 191 1.90 -21.49 -4.07
N ARG A 192 3.08 -20.88 -4.22
CA ARG A 192 4.23 -21.46 -4.92
C ARG A 192 5.06 -22.40 -4.05
N ARG A 193 4.88 -22.42 -2.72
CA ARG A 193 5.69 -23.27 -1.80
C ARG A 193 5.60 -24.76 -2.07
N SER A 194 4.53 -25.23 -2.70
CA SER A 194 4.38 -26.64 -3.08
C SER A 194 5.24 -27.04 -4.28
N GLY A 195 5.84 -26.07 -4.99
CA GLY A 195 6.68 -26.30 -6.17
C GLY A 195 8.06 -25.66 -6.05
N LEU A 196 8.79 -25.70 -7.16
CA LEU A 196 10.07 -25.03 -7.31
C LEU A 196 9.87 -23.52 -7.21
N GLN A 197 10.69 -22.88 -6.36
CA GLN A 197 10.72 -21.43 -6.29
C GLN A 197 11.42 -20.86 -7.51
N ASP A 198 11.00 -19.65 -7.90
CA ASP A 198 11.56 -18.91 -9.03
C ASP A 198 12.29 -17.68 -8.47
N VAL A 199 13.63 -17.72 -8.53
CA VAL A 199 14.47 -16.61 -8.05
C VAL A 199 14.37 -15.38 -8.94
N HIS A 200 14.09 -15.56 -10.24
CA HIS A 200 13.93 -14.46 -11.18
C HIS A 200 12.65 -13.69 -10.91
N PHE A 201 11.57 -14.39 -10.58
CA PHE A 201 10.33 -13.80 -10.07
C PHE A 201 10.57 -12.95 -8.81
N ILE A 202 11.27 -13.50 -7.81
CA ILE A 202 11.55 -12.79 -6.55
C ILE A 202 12.43 -11.56 -6.82
N TRP A 203 13.45 -11.71 -7.67
CA TRP A 203 14.31 -10.62 -8.10
C TRP A 203 13.49 -9.49 -8.75
N GLU A 204 12.60 -9.81 -9.69
CA GLU A 204 11.78 -8.81 -10.39
C GLU A 204 10.86 -8.07 -9.42
N VAL A 205 10.20 -8.79 -8.52
CA VAL A 205 9.33 -8.21 -7.49
C VAL A 205 10.12 -7.27 -6.58
N LEU A 206 11.27 -7.72 -6.06
CA LEU A 206 12.12 -6.89 -5.19
C LEU A 206 12.64 -5.67 -5.93
N PHE A 207 13.06 -5.81 -7.18
CA PHE A 207 13.54 -4.69 -7.99
C PHE A 207 12.46 -3.63 -8.17
N GLN A 208 11.23 -4.02 -8.54
CA GLN A 208 10.10 -3.09 -8.69
C GLN A 208 9.75 -2.39 -7.38
N VAL A 209 9.64 -3.16 -6.28
CA VAL A 209 9.27 -2.63 -4.96
C VAL A 209 10.33 -1.70 -4.40
N LEU A 210 11.61 -2.09 -4.46
CA LEU A 210 12.71 -1.27 -3.96
C LEU A 210 12.92 -0.02 -4.82
N THR A 211 12.74 -0.10 -6.14
CA THR A 211 12.79 1.09 -7.01
C THR A 211 11.72 2.10 -6.61
N ALA A 212 10.48 1.62 -6.38
CA ALA A 212 9.42 2.50 -5.92
C ALA A 212 9.68 3.07 -4.52
N LEU A 213 10.15 2.23 -3.61
CA LEU A 213 10.50 2.65 -2.27
C LEU A 213 11.63 3.68 -2.26
N ALA A 214 12.67 3.52 -3.09
CA ALA A 214 13.78 4.47 -3.23
C ALA A 214 13.29 5.84 -3.70
N ALA A 215 12.43 5.86 -4.72
CA ALA A 215 11.81 7.08 -5.20
C ALA A 215 11.00 7.78 -4.10
N ALA A 216 10.22 7.03 -3.30
CA ALA A 216 9.46 7.61 -2.19
C ALA A 216 10.35 8.06 -1.01
N GLN A 217 11.38 7.29 -0.66
CA GLN A 217 12.32 7.59 0.41
C GLN A 217 13.11 8.88 0.12
N SER A 218 13.35 9.21 -1.14
CA SER A 218 13.91 10.51 -1.55
C SER A 218 13.05 11.71 -1.13
N LEU A 219 11.79 11.48 -0.75
CA LEU A 219 10.82 12.47 -0.26
C LEU A 219 10.67 12.43 1.26
N GLY A 220 11.48 11.61 1.94
CA GLY A 220 11.34 11.30 3.36
C GLY A 220 10.20 10.33 3.66
N PHE A 221 9.61 9.64 2.68
CA PHE A 221 8.60 8.62 2.95
C PHE A 221 9.22 7.44 3.72
N ARG A 222 8.52 6.99 4.78
CA ARG A 222 8.79 5.73 5.47
C ARG A 222 7.49 4.96 5.62
N HIS A 223 7.48 3.68 5.29
CA HIS A 223 6.29 2.86 5.39
C HIS A 223 6.03 2.38 6.82
N TRP A 224 7.09 2.13 7.59
CA TRP A 224 7.05 1.61 8.97
C TRP A 224 6.41 0.24 9.14
N ASP A 225 5.97 -0.40 8.08
CA ASP A 225 5.36 -1.72 8.12
C ASP A 225 5.47 -2.48 6.80
N LEU A 226 6.51 -2.21 6.00
CA LEU A 226 6.65 -2.88 4.71
C LEU A 226 6.93 -4.38 4.90
N ARG A 227 5.98 -5.22 4.49
CA ARG A 227 5.99 -6.68 4.61
C ARG A 227 5.39 -7.28 3.34
N LEU A 228 5.57 -8.58 3.10
CA LEU A 228 5.03 -9.24 1.90
C LEU A 228 3.50 -9.08 1.76
N LYS A 229 2.76 -9.11 2.87
CA LYS A 229 1.30 -8.88 2.89
C LYS A 229 0.88 -7.46 2.45
N ASN A 230 1.81 -6.51 2.49
CA ASN A 230 1.62 -5.11 2.12
C ASN A 230 2.17 -4.82 0.71
N ILE A 231 2.39 -5.88 -0.09
CA ILE A 231 2.74 -5.80 -1.50
C ILE A 231 1.70 -6.64 -2.24
N MET A 232 1.08 -6.08 -3.25
CA MET A 232 0.00 -6.75 -4.00
C MET A 232 0.24 -6.63 -5.49
N GLU A 233 -0.06 -7.71 -6.20
CA GLU A 233 0.01 -7.75 -7.65
C GLU A 233 -1.10 -6.88 -8.28
N HIS A 234 -0.71 -6.08 -9.26
CA HIS A 234 -1.56 -5.25 -10.09
C HIS A 234 -1.66 -5.88 -11.49
N THR A 235 -2.69 -6.69 -11.70
CA THR A 235 -3.12 -7.10 -13.03
C THR A 235 -3.94 -5.97 -13.64
N GLY A 236 -3.41 -5.31 -14.66
CA GLY A 236 -4.13 -4.23 -15.36
C GLY A 236 -5.49 -4.70 -15.88
N PRO A 237 -6.46 -3.79 -16.12
CA PRO A 237 -7.78 -4.14 -16.63
C PRO A 237 -7.71 -4.87 -17.98
N ASP A 238 -6.68 -4.60 -18.80
CA ASP A 238 -6.48 -5.28 -20.08
C ASP A 238 -6.08 -6.75 -19.91
N HIS A 239 -5.46 -7.11 -18.78
CA HIS A 239 -5.10 -8.49 -18.46
C HIS A 239 -6.34 -9.37 -18.21
N TYR A 240 -7.43 -8.78 -17.70
CA TYR A 240 -8.71 -9.50 -17.52
C TYR A 240 -9.49 -9.68 -18.83
N ARG A 241 -9.24 -8.87 -19.86
CA ARG A 241 -9.86 -9.06 -21.18
C ARG A 241 -9.17 -10.14 -22.00
N THR A 242 -7.88 -10.37 -21.78
CA THR A 242 -7.09 -11.34 -22.57
C THR A 242 -7.11 -12.76 -22.00
N TYR A 243 -7.45 -12.95 -20.72
CA TYR A 243 -7.55 -14.28 -20.10
C TYR A 243 -8.97 -14.54 -19.57
N PRO A 244 -9.88 -15.12 -20.37
CA PRO A 244 -11.25 -15.45 -19.94
C PRO A 244 -11.31 -16.44 -18.76
N MET A 245 -10.23 -17.17 -18.46
CA MET A 245 -10.21 -18.23 -17.45
C MET A 245 -10.41 -17.75 -16.00
N ALA A 246 -10.19 -16.46 -15.69
CA ALA A 246 -10.32 -15.94 -14.33
C ALA A 246 -11.78 -15.72 -13.88
N GLN A 247 -12.73 -15.59 -14.82
CA GLN A 247 -14.16 -15.44 -14.47
C GLN A 247 -14.86 -16.81 -14.33
N ASP A 248 -14.40 -17.82 -15.06
CA ASP A 248 -15.01 -19.16 -15.06
C ASP A 248 -14.65 -19.97 -13.81
N ALA A 249 -13.47 -19.78 -13.22
CA ALA A 249 -13.09 -20.42 -11.95
C ALA A 249 -14.00 -20.00 -10.76
N VAL A 250 -14.58 -18.80 -10.81
CA VAL A 250 -15.54 -18.33 -9.79
C VAL A 250 -16.97 -18.80 -10.11
N ARG A 251 -17.31 -19.01 -11.39
CA ARG A 251 -18.65 -19.48 -11.81
C ARG A 251 -18.84 -20.99 -11.70
N HIS A 252 -17.79 -21.79 -11.87
CA HIS A 252 -17.88 -23.25 -11.78
C HIS A 252 -17.89 -23.82 -10.36
N SER A 253 -17.67 -23.00 -9.32
CA SER A 253 -17.87 -23.43 -7.92
C SER A 253 -19.33 -23.31 -7.44
N SER A 254 -20.25 -22.80 -8.26
CA SER A 254 -21.67 -22.62 -7.88
C SER A 254 -22.67 -23.35 -8.79
N ALA A 255 -22.21 -24.18 -9.72
CA ALA A 255 -23.08 -24.87 -10.67
C ALA A 255 -22.63 -26.33 -10.89
N SER A 256 -22.87 -27.20 -9.89
CA SER A 256 -23.01 -28.64 -10.11
C SER A 256 -23.55 -29.32 -8.85
N MET A 257 -24.87 -29.51 -8.79
CA MET A 257 -25.55 -30.63 -8.10
C MET A 257 -27.05 -30.50 -8.39
N ASP A 258 -27.46 -30.97 -9.56
CA ASP A 258 -28.84 -31.36 -9.84
C ASP A 258 -28.79 -32.67 -10.64
N THR A 259 -28.66 -33.78 -9.91
CA THR A 259 -28.97 -35.12 -10.42
C THR A 259 -30.05 -35.70 -9.53
N PRO A 260 -31.21 -36.14 -10.06
CA PRO A 260 -32.33 -36.57 -9.24
C PRO A 260 -32.09 -38.00 -8.75
N LEU A 261 -31.90 -38.17 -7.44
CA LEU A 261 -31.91 -39.49 -6.80
C LEU A 261 -33.13 -39.65 -5.90
N SER A 262 -33.65 -40.87 -5.98
CA SER A 262 -34.95 -41.34 -5.54
C SER A 262 -35.22 -41.18 -4.05
N ARG A 263 -36.49 -40.93 -3.76
CA ARG A 263 -37.15 -40.94 -2.44
C ARG A 263 -36.80 -42.20 -1.63
N SER A 264 -36.26 -42.01 -0.44
CA SER A 264 -36.31 -42.96 0.67
C SER A 264 -36.50 -42.17 1.96
N THR A 265 -37.61 -42.45 2.65
CA THR A 265 -38.07 -41.82 3.88
C THR A 265 -37.44 -42.49 5.10
N GLY A 266 -36.74 -41.73 5.94
CA GLY A 266 -36.28 -42.17 7.26
C GLY A 266 -35.87 -40.97 8.13
N PRO A 267 -36.30 -40.87 9.41
CA PRO A 267 -36.17 -39.66 10.21
C PRO A 267 -34.96 -39.68 11.17
N ASN A 268 -34.56 -38.47 11.57
CA ASN A 268 -33.68 -38.09 12.69
C ASN A 268 -32.17 -38.21 12.48
N GLY A 269 -31.47 -37.09 12.65
CA GLY A 269 -30.03 -37.10 12.90
C GLY A 269 -29.29 -35.84 12.44
N SER A 270 -29.48 -34.75 13.18
CA SER A 270 -28.62 -33.55 13.18
C SER A 270 -27.12 -33.86 13.02
N SER A 271 -26.46 -33.30 11.99
CA SER A 271 -25.20 -32.54 12.08
C SER A 271 -24.58 -32.35 10.70
N ASP A 272 -24.78 -31.18 10.09
CA ASP A 272 -23.97 -30.73 8.95
C ASP A 272 -23.14 -29.52 9.37
N MET A 273 -21.87 -29.79 9.65
CA MET A 273 -20.80 -28.79 9.72
C MET A 273 -20.50 -28.31 8.29
N SER A 274 -20.85 -27.08 7.98
CA SER A 274 -20.31 -26.39 6.81
C SER A 274 -18.90 -25.88 7.12
N TYR A 275 -17.93 -26.34 6.35
CA TYR A 275 -16.55 -25.85 6.34
C TYR A 275 -16.54 -24.41 5.78
N VAL A 276 -16.74 -23.43 6.65
CA VAL A 276 -16.40 -22.04 6.38
C VAL A 276 -14.89 -21.93 6.54
N SER A 277 -14.19 -21.68 5.42
CA SER A 277 -12.77 -21.33 5.42
C SER A 277 -12.61 -19.99 6.14
N THR A 278 -12.42 -20.08 7.45
CA THR A 278 -11.95 -18.98 8.26
C THR A 278 -10.49 -18.76 7.86
N ALA A 279 -10.19 -17.59 7.29
CA ALA A 279 -8.84 -17.08 7.32
C ALA A 279 -8.44 -17.09 8.80
N SER A 280 -7.51 -17.99 9.14
CA SER A 280 -6.97 -18.13 10.47
C SER A 280 -6.47 -16.77 10.93
N VAL A 281 -7.13 -16.28 11.96
CA VAL A 281 -6.66 -15.19 12.81
C VAL A 281 -5.40 -15.71 13.49
N ASP A 282 -4.25 -15.57 12.83
CA ASP A 282 -2.96 -15.61 13.52
C ASP A 282 -2.71 -14.22 14.11
N SER A 283 -3.55 -13.90 15.08
CA SER A 283 -3.37 -12.82 16.04
C SER A 283 -3.14 -13.49 17.38
N GLY A 284 -2.08 -14.28 17.49
CA GLY A 284 -1.55 -14.62 18.81
C GLY A 284 -1.28 -13.31 19.56
N PRO A 285 -1.67 -13.17 20.84
CA PRO A 285 -1.19 -12.07 21.64
C PRO A 285 0.34 -12.16 21.71
N ASP A 286 1.04 -11.05 21.43
CA ASP A 286 2.43 -10.85 21.82
C ASP A 286 2.49 -10.90 23.36
N GLU A 287 2.58 -12.11 23.90
CA GLU A 287 2.81 -12.37 25.31
C GLU A 287 4.31 -12.18 25.56
N MET A 288 4.65 -11.03 26.14
CA MET A 288 6.01 -10.72 26.59
C MET A 288 6.36 -11.63 27.77
N ALA A 289 7.02 -12.75 27.49
CA ALA A 289 7.66 -13.57 28.51
C ALA A 289 8.91 -12.83 29.03
N GLU A 290 8.90 -12.47 30.31
CA GLU A 290 10.10 -12.10 31.06
C GLU A 290 11.08 -13.28 31.03
N ILE A 291 12.33 -12.99 30.65
CA ILE A 291 13.43 -13.95 30.65
C ILE A 291 14.04 -13.95 32.05
N PRO A 292 14.13 -15.10 32.76
CA PRO A 292 14.94 -15.18 33.97
C PRO A 292 16.42 -15.25 33.58
N GLU A 293 17.25 -14.46 34.26
CA GLU A 293 18.69 -14.61 34.26
C GLU A 293 19.08 -16.01 34.78
N THR A 294 19.61 -16.85 33.89
CA THR A 294 20.46 -17.99 34.24
C THR A 294 21.63 -17.96 33.25
N GLY A 295 22.89 -17.91 33.66
CA GLY A 295 23.57 -18.84 34.55
C GLY A 295 24.55 -19.61 33.66
N GLY A 296 25.84 -19.27 33.77
CA GLY A 296 26.89 -19.71 32.85
C GLY A 296 27.02 -21.24 32.75
N LEU A 297 27.22 -21.71 31.51
CA LEU A 297 27.74 -23.04 31.24
C LEU A 297 28.89 -22.89 30.23
N GLU A 298 30.10 -23.16 30.69
CA GLU A 298 31.25 -23.46 29.86
C GLU A 298 30.97 -24.73 29.06
N VAL A 299 31.24 -24.69 27.75
CA VAL A 299 31.24 -25.88 26.89
C VAL A 299 32.59 -25.93 26.18
N ASP A 300 33.34 -26.98 26.52
CA ASP A 300 34.64 -27.34 25.95
C ASP A 300 34.59 -27.51 24.44
N GLY A 301 35.62 -26.97 23.80
CA GLY A 301 35.84 -27.02 22.36
C GLY A 301 36.23 -28.42 21.87
N LYS A 302 35.57 -28.84 20.78
CA LYS A 302 36.13 -29.79 19.82
C LYS A 302 35.98 -29.22 18.42
N GLU A 303 37.11 -28.78 17.88
CA GLU A 303 37.30 -28.38 16.50
C GLU A 303 36.99 -29.55 15.56
N ASN A 304 36.07 -29.33 14.62
CA ASN A 304 35.96 -30.14 13.42
C ASN A 304 36.16 -29.20 12.23
N SER A 305 37.37 -29.23 11.69
CA SER A 305 37.79 -28.49 10.51
C SER A 305 37.30 -29.17 9.23
N HIS A 306 36.17 -28.69 8.69
CA HIS A 306 35.92 -28.76 7.26
C HIS A 306 35.91 -27.34 6.70
N ALA A 307 37.06 -26.95 6.15
CA ALA A 307 37.23 -25.72 5.39
C ALA A 307 36.44 -25.84 4.08
N GLY A 308 35.25 -25.26 4.06
CA GLY A 308 34.59 -24.82 2.83
C GLY A 308 35.15 -23.45 2.39
N PRO A 309 34.95 -23.04 1.14
CA PRO A 309 35.47 -21.78 0.63
C PRO A 309 34.92 -20.62 1.47
N GLU A 310 35.86 -19.81 1.99
CA GLU A 310 35.58 -18.69 2.88
C GLU A 310 34.69 -17.63 2.21
N ASP A 311 33.82 -17.05 3.02
CA ASP A 311 32.75 -16.11 2.67
C ASP A 311 33.29 -14.82 1.99
N GLU A 312 33.27 -14.77 0.66
CA GLU A 312 33.57 -13.59 -0.20
C GLU A 312 32.64 -12.37 0.06
N TRP A 313 31.68 -12.50 0.97
CA TRP A 313 30.76 -11.44 1.38
C TRP A 313 31.26 -10.59 2.56
N THR A 314 32.35 -10.99 3.23
CA THR A 314 32.82 -10.30 4.44
C THR A 314 33.56 -8.97 4.17
N ASP A 315 34.00 -8.73 2.93
CA ASP A 315 34.76 -7.55 2.53
C ASP A 315 34.11 -6.71 1.40
N ILE A 316 32.77 -6.66 1.33
CA ILE A 316 32.10 -5.70 0.44
C ILE A 316 32.20 -4.29 1.07
N GLN A 317 33.33 -3.62 0.85
CA GLN A 317 33.38 -2.17 0.94
C GLN A 317 32.46 -1.61 -0.15
N LEU A 318 31.40 -0.91 0.25
CA LEU A 318 30.54 -0.12 -0.64
C LEU A 318 31.42 0.94 -1.32
N GLN A 319 32.00 0.62 -2.47
CA GLN A 319 32.56 1.66 -3.34
C GLN A 319 31.38 2.47 -3.89
N PRO A 320 31.40 3.80 -3.77
CA PRO A 320 30.36 4.65 -4.36
C PRO A 320 30.39 4.47 -5.88
N SER A 321 29.50 3.64 -6.42
CA SER A 321 29.48 3.34 -7.84
C SER A 321 28.88 4.53 -8.60
N GLY A 322 29.71 5.19 -9.41
CA GLY A 322 29.27 6.29 -10.28
C GLY A 322 28.24 5.87 -11.34
N GLU A 323 27.98 4.57 -11.52
CA GLU A 323 26.97 4.05 -12.43
C GLU A 323 25.55 4.09 -11.87
N LEU A 324 25.36 3.94 -10.55
CA LEU A 324 24.03 4.05 -9.94
C LEU A 324 23.48 5.49 -10.12
N ASN A 325 24.37 6.48 -10.04
CA ASN A 325 24.03 7.87 -10.35
C ASN A 325 23.61 8.04 -11.81
N LYS A 326 24.14 7.28 -12.78
CA LYS A 326 23.68 7.37 -14.18
C LYS A 326 22.28 6.78 -14.39
N VAL A 327 21.94 5.72 -13.68
CA VAL A 327 20.58 5.14 -13.72
C VAL A 327 19.57 6.03 -12.99
N LEU A 328 19.97 6.66 -11.88
CA LEU A 328 19.15 7.64 -11.14
C LEU A 328 19.08 9.03 -11.83
N GLU A 329 20.12 9.48 -12.54
CA GLU A 329 20.14 10.73 -13.32
C GLU A 329 19.30 10.64 -14.59
N GLN A 330 19.00 9.43 -15.07
CA GLN A 330 18.01 9.22 -16.13
C GLN A 330 16.55 9.34 -15.63
N ALA A 331 16.34 9.43 -14.30
CA ALA A 331 15.06 9.90 -13.78
C ALA A 331 14.94 11.41 -14.02
N PRO A 332 13.77 11.93 -14.44
CA PRO A 332 13.61 13.33 -14.75
C PRO A 332 13.94 14.18 -13.53
N ALA A 333 14.96 15.05 -13.66
CA ALA A 333 15.31 16.02 -12.64
C ALA A 333 14.05 16.80 -12.22
N PRO A 334 13.80 17.01 -10.91
CA PRO A 334 12.63 17.75 -10.48
C PRO A 334 12.68 19.16 -11.09
N PRO A 335 11.55 19.69 -11.60
CA PRO A 335 11.54 21.01 -12.17
C PRO A 335 11.95 22.01 -11.08
N ARG A 336 13.08 22.71 -11.30
CA ARG A 336 13.47 23.90 -10.52
C ARG A 336 12.30 24.89 -10.59
N LYS A 337 11.48 24.94 -9.53
CA LYS A 337 10.32 25.84 -9.48
C LYS A 337 10.80 27.29 -9.66
N LEU A 338 10.09 27.99 -10.54
CA LEU A 338 10.03 29.44 -10.65
C LEU A 338 10.13 30.08 -9.27
N MET A 339 11.14 30.94 -9.11
CA MET A 339 11.19 31.88 -7.99
C MET A 339 9.89 32.67 -7.93
N LEU A 340 9.17 32.51 -6.81
CA LEU A 340 8.14 33.44 -6.37
C LEU A 340 8.81 34.82 -6.28
N LYS A 341 8.52 35.72 -7.22
CA LYS A 341 8.94 37.12 -7.13
C LYS A 341 8.27 37.73 -5.89
N LYS A 342 9.01 37.77 -4.77
CA LYS A 342 8.74 38.68 -3.66
C LYS A 342 8.77 40.10 -4.23
N LYS A 343 7.60 40.74 -4.28
CA LYS A 343 7.47 42.19 -4.46
C LYS A 343 8.12 42.87 -3.25
N LEU A 344 9.39 43.22 -3.38
CA LEU A 344 9.97 44.32 -2.61
C LEU A 344 9.68 45.59 -3.40
N GLY A 345 8.87 46.47 -2.79
CA GLY A 345 8.64 47.80 -3.31
C GLY A 345 9.87 48.66 -3.07
N ALA A 346 10.36 49.27 -4.15
CA ALA A 346 11.08 50.53 -4.08
C ALA A 346 10.95 51.24 -5.43
N SER A 347 10.56 52.50 -5.33
CA SER A 347 10.44 53.50 -6.37
C SER A 347 11.78 53.78 -7.05
N THR A 348 11.79 53.87 -8.38
CA THR A 348 12.40 54.99 -9.11
C THR A 348 11.96 55.03 -10.56
N LYS A 349 11.52 56.23 -10.97
CA LYS A 349 11.22 56.63 -12.34
C LYS A 349 12.46 56.47 -13.24
N ALA A 350 12.30 55.82 -14.38
CA ALA A 350 13.11 56.11 -15.57
C ALA A 350 12.28 55.85 -16.83
N LYS A 351 12.10 56.92 -17.59
CA LYS A 351 11.37 57.01 -18.86
C LYS A 351 12.34 56.58 -19.96
N ALA A 352 12.09 55.45 -20.62
CA ALA A 352 12.87 55.01 -21.77
C ALA A 352 11.98 54.69 -22.97
N LYS A 353 12.48 55.13 -24.12
CA LYS A 353 11.85 55.32 -25.43
C LYS A 353 11.83 53.99 -26.20
N ALA A 354 10.69 53.65 -26.79
CA ALA A 354 10.53 52.44 -27.61
C ALA A 354 11.21 52.60 -28.99
N PRO A 355 11.87 51.55 -29.53
CA PRO A 355 12.16 51.43 -30.95
C PRO A 355 11.05 50.65 -31.68
N PRO A 356 10.83 50.90 -32.98
CA PRO A 356 9.77 50.26 -33.74
C PRO A 356 10.23 48.94 -34.39
N GLY A 357 9.26 48.04 -34.58
CA GLY A 357 9.14 47.19 -35.77
C GLY A 357 10.25 46.17 -36.03
N GLY A 358 10.06 44.95 -35.53
CA GLY A 358 10.75 43.75 -36.04
C GLY A 358 9.75 42.62 -36.24
N GLN A 359 9.45 42.30 -37.50
CA GLN A 359 8.61 41.18 -37.90
C GLN A 359 9.22 39.87 -37.37
N LYS A 360 8.43 39.11 -36.59
CA LYS A 360 8.84 37.83 -36.01
C LYS A 360 8.39 36.73 -36.99
N ALA A 361 9.37 36.10 -37.63
CA ALA A 361 9.16 34.93 -38.47
C ALA A 361 8.50 33.79 -37.66
N GLU A 362 7.46 33.21 -38.25
CA GLU A 362 6.79 32.01 -37.76
C GLU A 362 7.78 30.83 -37.83
N ALA A 363 8.26 30.39 -36.68
CA ALA A 363 8.99 29.14 -36.56
C ALA A 363 8.00 27.99 -36.76
N GLY A 364 8.21 27.22 -37.82
CA GLY A 364 7.41 26.03 -38.14
C GLY A 364 7.42 24.98 -37.01
N PRO A 365 6.43 24.07 -37.00
CA PRO A 365 6.27 23.09 -35.96
C PRO A 365 7.50 22.17 -35.90
N ALA A 366 8.19 22.20 -34.75
CA ALA A 366 9.30 21.32 -34.46
C ALA A 366 8.87 19.85 -34.63
N ALA A 367 9.64 19.12 -35.42
CA ALA A 367 9.47 17.70 -35.68
C ALA A 367 9.33 16.92 -34.36
N GLY A 368 8.32 16.04 -34.32
CA GLY A 368 7.95 15.27 -33.14
C GLY A 368 9.12 14.46 -32.60
N VAL A 369 9.51 14.77 -31.36
CA VAL A 369 10.35 13.89 -30.55
C VAL A 369 9.58 12.60 -30.35
N GLN A 370 9.99 11.54 -31.03
CA GLN A 370 9.47 10.20 -30.79
C GLN A 370 9.87 9.82 -29.36
N SER A 371 8.90 9.82 -28.45
CA SER A 371 9.08 9.29 -27.10
C SER A 371 9.54 7.84 -27.23
N GLY A 372 10.69 7.50 -26.66
CA GLY A 372 11.20 6.13 -26.64
C GLY A 372 10.18 5.14 -26.05
N PRO A 373 10.41 3.83 -26.22
CA PRO A 373 9.53 2.79 -25.72
C PRO A 373 9.25 3.01 -24.23
N LYS A 374 7.98 3.19 -23.89
CA LYS A 374 7.53 3.39 -22.52
C LYS A 374 7.84 2.14 -21.70
N ALA A 375 8.55 2.29 -20.60
CA ALA A 375 8.83 1.19 -19.68
C ALA A 375 7.51 0.49 -19.27
N PRO A 376 7.51 -0.86 -19.16
CA PRO A 376 6.31 -1.59 -18.76
C PRO A 376 5.84 -1.12 -17.39
N ALA A 377 4.53 -1.04 -17.20
CA ALA A 377 3.97 -0.71 -15.89
C ALA A 377 4.39 -1.81 -14.88
N PRO A 378 4.86 -1.46 -13.67
CA PRO A 378 5.14 -2.42 -12.63
C PRO A 378 3.90 -3.24 -12.31
N ARG A 379 4.19 -4.51 -12.11
CA ARG A 379 3.26 -5.55 -11.76
C ARG A 379 2.97 -5.56 -10.26
N TYR A 380 3.84 -5.00 -9.42
CA TYR A 380 3.69 -5.01 -7.97
C TYR A 380 3.56 -3.61 -7.38
N LYS A 381 2.61 -3.47 -6.45
CA LYS A 381 2.35 -2.21 -5.75
C LYS A 381 2.40 -2.38 -4.24
N ILE A 382 3.01 -1.41 -3.58
CA ILE A 382 2.98 -1.26 -2.12
C ILE A 382 1.59 -0.74 -1.72
N ILE A 383 1.01 -1.35 -0.68
CA ILE A 383 -0.31 -1.04 -0.13
C ILE A 383 -0.24 -0.79 1.38
N ASP A 384 -1.34 -0.36 1.98
CA ASP A 384 -1.50 -0.13 3.43
C ASP A 384 -0.55 0.92 4.03
N TYR A 385 -0.97 2.18 3.96
CA TYR A 385 -0.23 3.32 4.51
C TYR A 385 -0.57 3.61 5.98
N GLY A 386 -1.19 2.67 6.72
CA GLY A 386 -1.69 2.89 8.08
C GLY A 386 -0.63 3.35 9.08
N HIS A 387 0.61 2.89 8.86
CA HIS A 387 1.79 3.24 9.65
C HIS A 387 2.76 4.16 8.93
N ALA A 388 2.53 4.42 7.64
CA ALA A 388 3.43 5.22 6.84
C ALA A 388 3.42 6.68 7.27
N ASP A 389 4.52 7.38 7.00
CA ASP A 389 4.61 8.82 7.12
C ASP A 389 5.60 9.41 6.11
N PHE A 390 5.61 10.73 6.04
CA PHE A 390 6.71 11.50 5.49
C PHE A 390 7.41 12.08 6.70
N GLY A 391 8.69 11.72 6.89
CA GLY A 391 9.41 11.94 8.13
C GLY A 391 9.18 13.34 8.71
N ASP A 392 8.88 13.41 10.00
CA ASP A 392 8.80 14.68 10.71
C ASP A 392 10.17 15.38 10.66
N ALA A 393 10.19 16.71 10.82
CA ALA A 393 11.45 17.46 10.83
C ALA A 393 12.44 16.93 11.90
N THR A 394 11.92 16.29 12.94
CA THR A 394 12.68 15.63 14.02
C THR A 394 13.40 14.35 13.60
N LEU A 395 13.05 13.75 12.47
CA LEU A 395 13.75 12.57 11.94
C LEU A 395 15.00 12.94 11.14
N ARG A 396 15.28 14.24 10.93
CA ARG A 396 16.51 14.67 10.24
C ARG A 396 17.78 14.40 11.04
N ASP A 397 17.67 14.29 12.36
CA ASP A 397 18.81 14.10 13.25
C ASP A 397 19.26 12.62 13.36
N ASP A 398 18.56 11.68 12.70
CA ASP A 398 18.84 10.24 12.81
C ASP A 398 19.86 9.70 11.80
N GLY A 399 20.39 10.55 10.92
CA GLY A 399 21.36 10.18 9.88
C GLY A 399 20.81 9.29 8.76
N MET A 400 19.53 8.92 8.83
CA MET A 400 18.83 8.08 7.84
C MET A 400 17.87 8.91 6.97
N ALA A 401 17.61 10.17 7.33
CA ALA A 401 16.88 11.09 6.48
C ALA A 401 17.77 11.60 5.34
N MET A 402 17.49 11.13 4.13
CA MET A 402 18.06 11.68 2.90
C MET A 402 17.77 13.19 2.82
N GLU A 403 18.73 13.98 2.31
CA GLU A 403 18.65 15.43 2.08
C GLU A 403 17.62 15.83 0.99
N GLY A 404 16.48 15.15 0.93
CA GLY A 404 15.43 15.37 -0.04
C GLY A 404 14.78 16.74 0.07
N PRO A 405 14.20 17.26 -1.03
CA PRO A 405 13.45 18.51 -1.03
C PRO A 405 12.35 18.44 0.03
N TYR A 406 12.26 19.49 0.86
CA TYR A 406 11.27 19.57 1.92
C TYR A 406 9.86 19.48 1.32
N PHE A 407 9.19 18.36 1.56
CA PHE A 407 7.78 18.23 1.25
C PHE A 407 7.02 19.16 2.21
N ASP A 408 6.34 20.17 1.69
CA ASP A 408 5.51 21.04 2.54
C ASP A 408 4.44 20.15 3.20
N PRO A 409 4.36 20.08 4.54
CA PRO A 409 3.31 19.36 5.25
C PRO A 409 1.90 19.81 4.82
N GLN A 410 1.79 20.93 4.11
CA GLN A 410 0.52 21.47 3.65
C GLN A 410 0.16 21.11 2.20
N ASP A 411 1.08 20.54 1.42
CA ASP A 411 0.81 20.27 0.01
C ASP A 411 -0.21 19.14 -0.16
N GLY A 412 -1.24 19.42 -0.97
CA GLY A 412 -2.27 18.44 -1.36
C GLY A 412 -3.34 18.13 -0.31
N LEU A 413 -3.18 18.56 0.94
CA LEU A 413 -4.16 18.28 1.98
C LEU A 413 -5.35 19.25 1.96
N PRO A 414 -6.56 18.77 2.31
CA PRO A 414 -7.70 19.64 2.48
C PRO A 414 -7.45 20.67 3.58
N LYS A 415 -7.91 21.91 3.37
CA LYS A 415 -7.80 23.01 4.35
C LYS A 415 -8.22 22.65 5.79
N TRP A 416 -9.17 21.73 5.95
CA TRP A 416 -9.62 21.31 7.29
C TRP A 416 -8.57 20.49 8.03
N MET A 417 -7.78 19.69 7.31
CA MET A 417 -6.69 18.90 7.85
C MET A 417 -5.46 19.80 8.05
N LEU A 418 -5.18 20.73 7.15
CA LEU A 418 -4.15 21.76 7.34
C LEU A 418 -4.33 22.55 8.64
N LYS A 419 -5.57 22.95 8.93
CA LYS A 419 -5.88 23.70 10.15
C LYS A 419 -5.74 22.87 11.43
N LYS A 420 -6.02 21.56 11.36
CA LYS A 420 -6.00 20.66 12.52
C LYS A 420 -4.65 19.95 12.72
N GLY A 421 -3.82 19.90 11.69
CA GLY A 421 -2.73 18.94 11.59
C GLY A 421 -3.23 17.55 11.21
N LEU A 422 -2.29 16.65 10.89
CA LEU A 422 -2.57 15.23 10.79
C LEU A 422 -2.99 14.68 12.17
N PRO A 423 -3.86 13.65 12.22
CA PRO A 423 -4.19 13.01 13.49
C PRO A 423 -2.93 12.48 14.17
N GLY A 424 -2.73 12.84 15.44
CA GLY A 424 -1.57 12.40 16.21
C GLY A 424 -1.44 10.87 16.27
N ILE A 425 -0.21 10.39 16.31
CA ILE A 425 0.11 8.96 16.37
C ILE A 425 -0.29 8.42 17.76
N PRO A 426 -1.14 7.38 17.85
CA PRO A 426 -1.51 6.76 19.11
C PRO A 426 -0.28 6.31 19.92
N PRO A 427 -0.31 6.33 21.27
CA PRO A 427 0.82 5.92 22.10
C PRO A 427 1.37 4.52 21.77
N ALA A 428 0.49 3.53 21.55
CA ALA A 428 0.90 2.18 21.17
C ALA A 428 1.66 2.15 19.84
N GLU A 429 1.20 2.92 18.84
CA GLU A 429 1.90 3.04 17.56
C GLU A 429 3.24 3.80 17.70
N ARG A 430 3.33 4.79 18.60
CA ARG A 430 4.62 5.44 18.92
C ARG A 430 5.60 4.44 19.53
N GLY A 431 5.15 3.61 20.46
CA GLY A 431 5.95 2.51 21.02
C GLY A 431 6.40 1.53 19.94
N TYR A 432 5.50 1.13 19.05
CA TYR A 432 5.82 0.30 17.88
C TYR A 432 6.89 0.95 16.99
N ARG A 433 6.71 2.21 16.59
CA ARG A 433 7.69 2.94 15.76
C ARG A 433 9.04 3.09 16.48
N ALA A 434 9.02 3.42 17.77
CA ALA A 434 10.22 3.50 18.60
C ALA A 434 10.91 2.14 18.79
N PHE A 435 10.18 1.02 18.74
CA PHE A 435 10.77 -0.31 18.78
C PHE A 435 11.47 -0.66 17.47
N TRP A 436 10.96 -0.16 16.35
CA TRP A 436 11.50 -0.44 15.01
C TRP A 436 12.34 0.69 14.40
N TRP A 437 12.64 1.75 15.13
CA TRP A 437 13.22 2.97 14.57
C TRP A 437 14.57 2.76 13.84
N ARG A 438 15.39 1.80 14.31
CA ARG A 438 16.66 1.43 13.67
C ARG A 438 16.52 0.41 12.54
N LYS A 439 15.30 -0.04 12.24
CA LYS A 439 14.98 -1.13 11.32
C LYS A 439 14.11 -0.58 10.19
N GLY A 440 14.76 -0.29 9.08
CA GLY A 440 14.17 0.29 7.89
C GLY A 440 13.16 -0.63 7.18
N ASP A 441 12.49 -0.08 6.17
CA ASP A 441 11.48 -0.78 5.40
C ASP A 441 12.06 -1.98 4.62
N VAL A 442 13.30 -1.87 4.12
CA VAL A 442 14.00 -2.97 3.44
C VAL A 442 14.24 -4.13 4.38
N PHE A 443 14.70 -3.87 5.61
CA PHE A 443 14.88 -4.91 6.63
C PHE A 443 13.59 -5.66 6.90
N ARG A 444 12.47 -4.95 7.07
CA ARG A 444 11.16 -5.58 7.36
C ARG A 444 10.66 -6.42 6.20
N LEU A 445 10.86 -5.94 4.98
CA LEU A 445 10.54 -6.68 3.76
C LEU A 445 11.35 -7.97 3.68
N LEU A 446 12.67 -7.89 3.84
CA LEU A 446 13.56 -9.04 3.73
C LEU A 446 13.38 -10.01 4.90
N MET A 447 13.11 -9.55 6.12
CA MET A 447 12.76 -10.41 7.24
C MET A 447 11.43 -11.15 6.98
N SER A 448 10.45 -10.50 6.35
CA SER A 448 9.21 -11.16 5.92
C SER A 448 9.47 -12.17 4.80
N LEU A 449 10.36 -11.87 3.86
CA LEU A 449 10.76 -12.75 2.76
C LEU A 449 11.54 -13.98 3.25
N GLN A 450 12.48 -13.77 4.17
CA GLN A 450 13.25 -14.82 4.85
C GLN A 450 12.34 -15.89 5.44
N ASN A 451 11.28 -15.47 6.16
CA ASN A 451 10.29 -16.40 6.71
C ASN A 451 9.54 -17.19 5.64
N VAL A 452 9.45 -16.66 4.41
CA VAL A 452 8.78 -17.35 3.31
C VAL A 452 9.68 -18.38 2.65
N LEU A 453 10.92 -18.00 2.37
CA LEU A 453 11.88 -18.74 1.56
C LEU A 453 12.73 -19.76 2.34
N ASP A 454 12.81 -19.64 3.66
CA ASP A 454 13.65 -20.52 4.48
C ASP A 454 13.24 -21.99 4.37
N GLY A 455 14.17 -22.82 3.91
CA GLY A 455 13.99 -24.24 3.68
C GLY A 455 13.27 -24.61 2.38
N CYS A 456 13.17 -23.68 1.42
CA CYS A 456 12.58 -23.93 0.09
C CYS A 456 13.54 -24.66 -0.87
N THR A 457 12.96 -25.33 -1.86
CA THR A 457 13.69 -26.00 -2.96
C THR A 457 13.68 -25.13 -4.23
N TRP A 458 14.81 -25.10 -4.91
CA TRP A 458 15.10 -24.27 -6.08
C TRP A 458 15.64 -25.14 -7.24
N PRO A 459 15.51 -24.69 -8.49
CA PRO A 459 16.19 -25.33 -9.62
C PRO A 459 17.71 -25.25 -9.47
N ARG A 460 18.44 -26.32 -9.82
CA ARG A 460 19.91 -26.35 -9.71
C ARG A 460 20.58 -25.30 -10.61
N GLN A 461 20.02 -25.03 -11.79
CA GLN A 461 20.53 -24.01 -12.70
C GLN A 461 20.51 -22.59 -12.10
N ASP A 462 19.67 -22.36 -11.08
CA ASP A 462 19.51 -21.06 -10.44
C ASP A 462 20.36 -20.91 -9.17
N GLU A 463 21.23 -21.88 -8.85
CA GLU A 463 22.00 -21.94 -7.59
C GLU A 463 22.78 -20.65 -7.32
N ARG A 464 23.45 -20.09 -8.34
CA ARG A 464 24.20 -18.83 -8.21
C ARG A 464 23.30 -17.65 -7.84
N ALA A 465 22.15 -17.52 -8.50
CA ALA A 465 21.22 -16.43 -8.24
C ALA A 465 20.55 -16.57 -6.85
N VAL A 466 20.27 -17.80 -6.42
CA VAL A 466 19.76 -18.09 -5.07
C VAL A 466 20.81 -17.74 -4.01
N GLN A 467 22.08 -18.07 -4.24
CA GLN A 467 23.17 -17.68 -3.33
C GLN A 467 23.31 -16.16 -3.22
N GLN A 468 23.14 -15.41 -4.31
CA GLN A 468 23.12 -13.94 -4.27
C GLN A 468 21.92 -13.41 -3.48
N LEU A 469 20.72 -14.01 -3.62
CA LEU A 469 19.55 -13.67 -2.81
C LEU A 469 19.78 -13.96 -1.33
N GLN A 470 20.39 -15.11 -1.01
CA GLN A 470 20.77 -15.48 0.36
C GLN A 470 21.77 -14.48 0.95
N GLY A 471 22.79 -14.08 0.18
CA GLY A 471 23.76 -13.05 0.55
C GLY A 471 23.09 -11.72 0.84
N PHE A 472 22.16 -11.29 -0.01
CA PHE A 472 21.38 -10.07 0.21
C PHE A 472 20.53 -10.13 1.48
N ILE A 473 19.78 -11.22 1.70
CA ILE A 473 18.99 -11.40 2.93
C ILE A 473 19.91 -11.39 4.15
N HIS A 474 21.00 -12.16 4.14
CA HIS A 474 21.95 -12.23 5.25
C HIS A 474 22.59 -10.87 5.55
N HIS A 475 23.00 -10.11 4.52
CA HIS A 475 23.57 -8.78 4.67
C HIS A 475 22.60 -7.83 5.40
N VAL A 476 21.29 -7.94 5.17
CA VAL A 476 20.34 -7.05 5.83
C VAL A 476 19.90 -7.60 7.19
N THR A 477 19.58 -8.89 7.26
CA THR A 477 18.92 -9.49 8.44
C THR A 477 19.87 -10.19 9.41
N GLY A 478 21.14 -10.38 9.05
CA GLY A 478 22.11 -11.17 9.81
C GLY A 478 21.83 -12.67 9.84
N LYS A 479 20.90 -13.18 9.00
CA LYS A 479 20.56 -14.61 8.95
C LYS A 479 20.61 -15.18 7.55
N LYS A 480 21.39 -16.26 7.38
CA LYS A 480 21.41 -17.07 6.17
C LYS A 480 20.15 -17.96 6.18
N ILE A 481 19.38 -17.97 5.10
CA ILE A 481 18.29 -18.94 4.91
C ILE A 481 18.85 -20.26 4.39
N GLU A 482 18.19 -21.38 4.69
CA GLU A 482 18.53 -22.64 4.02
C GLU A 482 17.82 -22.72 2.66
N ALA A 483 18.55 -23.20 1.64
CA ALA A 483 18.03 -23.48 0.32
C ALA A 483 18.42 -24.90 -0.10
N TYR A 484 17.52 -25.59 -0.80
CA TYR A 484 17.75 -26.92 -1.37
C TYR A 484 17.71 -26.82 -2.90
N PHE A 485 18.48 -27.64 -3.61
CA PHE A 485 18.54 -27.61 -5.07
C PHE A 485 18.16 -28.96 -5.66
N THR A 486 17.54 -28.96 -6.84
CA THR A 486 17.17 -30.18 -7.59
C THR A 486 17.34 -29.96 -9.09
N ASP A 487 17.79 -31.00 -9.80
CA ASP A 487 17.95 -31.00 -11.27
C ASP A 487 16.63 -31.33 -11.99
N THR A 488 15.64 -31.85 -11.28
CA THR A 488 14.35 -32.23 -11.86
C THR A 488 13.44 -31.02 -12.03
N ASP A 489 12.68 -30.99 -13.13
CA ASP A 489 11.67 -29.96 -13.46
C ASP A 489 10.46 -29.92 -12.48
N GLY A 490 10.61 -30.47 -11.27
CA GLY A 490 9.59 -30.50 -10.22
C GLY A 490 8.51 -31.55 -10.41
N THR A 491 8.61 -32.42 -11.41
CA THR A 491 7.66 -33.52 -11.67
C THR A 491 7.92 -34.73 -10.78
N ASP A 492 9.17 -34.99 -10.45
CA ASP A 492 9.50 -35.97 -9.43
C ASP A 492 9.11 -35.38 -8.09
N LYS A 493 8.07 -35.99 -7.47
CA LYS A 493 7.71 -35.76 -6.07
C LYS A 493 9.00 -35.88 -5.28
N VAL A 494 9.63 -34.74 -4.97
CA VAL A 494 10.89 -34.67 -4.23
C VAL A 494 10.63 -35.50 -3.00
N ALA A 495 11.21 -36.71 -2.98
CA ALA A 495 10.82 -37.72 -2.02
C ALA A 495 10.93 -37.05 -0.66
N MET A 496 9.81 -37.05 0.08
CA MET A 496 9.81 -36.70 1.49
C MET A 496 10.58 -37.82 2.17
N SER A 497 11.88 -37.90 1.96
CA SER A 497 12.72 -38.91 2.57
C SER A 497 12.67 -38.61 4.06
N CYS A 498 12.07 -39.54 4.80
CA CYS A 498 11.84 -39.53 6.24
C CYS A 498 13.15 -39.58 7.06
N GLY A 499 14.12 -38.73 6.73
CA GLY A 499 15.31 -38.50 7.54
C GLY A 499 15.12 -37.30 8.49
N PRO A 500 16.21 -36.79 9.11
CA PRO A 500 16.20 -35.56 9.93
C PRO A 500 15.68 -34.29 9.19
N GLY A 501 15.25 -34.42 7.93
CA GLY A 501 14.54 -33.44 7.14
C GLY A 501 13.23 -32.91 7.75
N ALA A 502 12.68 -33.55 8.78
CA ALA A 502 11.52 -33.04 9.52
C ALA A 502 11.78 -31.67 10.22
N TRP A 503 13.04 -31.34 10.51
CA TRP A 503 13.44 -30.03 11.05
C TRP A 503 13.79 -28.99 9.97
N ARG A 504 14.14 -29.47 8.78
CA ARG A 504 14.94 -28.73 7.81
C ARG A 504 14.16 -28.22 6.61
N ARG A 505 13.05 -28.87 6.26
CA ARG A 505 12.19 -28.46 5.13
C ARG A 505 10.98 -27.66 5.59
N SER A 506 10.47 -26.81 4.69
CA SER A 506 9.31 -25.93 4.92
C SER A 506 8.01 -26.62 5.36
N ASN A 507 7.93 -27.96 5.20
CA ASN A 507 6.75 -28.76 5.50
C ASN A 507 6.90 -29.60 6.80
N GLY A 508 7.99 -29.41 7.55
CA GLY A 508 8.20 -30.10 8.81
C GLY A 508 7.30 -29.59 9.94
N TRP A 509 6.87 -30.46 10.86
CA TRP A 509 6.02 -30.07 12.00
C TRP A 509 6.71 -29.09 12.97
N LEU A 510 8.05 -29.05 12.98
CA LEU A 510 8.85 -28.10 13.76
C LEU A 510 9.27 -26.85 12.99
N HIS A 511 8.87 -26.71 11.73
CA HIS A 511 9.23 -25.56 10.91
C HIS A 511 8.72 -24.24 11.53
N GLY A 512 7.59 -24.26 12.24
CA GLY A 512 7.10 -23.11 12.99
C GLY A 512 8.05 -22.65 14.10
N ALA A 513 8.60 -23.58 14.89
CA ALA A 513 9.55 -23.26 15.96
C ALA A 513 10.86 -22.69 15.40
N ARG A 514 11.40 -23.30 14.34
CA ARG A 514 12.57 -22.77 13.63
C ARG A 514 12.32 -21.36 13.10
N LYS A 515 11.18 -21.11 12.46
CA LYS A 515 10.79 -19.76 12.00
C LYS A 515 10.77 -18.75 13.14
N ALA A 516 10.23 -19.13 14.30
CA ALA A 516 10.23 -18.27 15.47
C ALA A 516 11.66 -17.95 15.95
N VAL A 517 12.54 -18.95 16.02
CA VAL A 517 13.96 -18.75 16.38
C VAL A 517 14.67 -17.86 15.37
N VAL A 518 14.55 -18.16 14.08
CA VAL A 518 15.17 -17.40 12.99
C VAL A 518 14.70 -15.94 13.01
N ARG A 519 13.40 -15.71 13.20
CA ARG A 519 12.82 -14.36 13.33
C ARG A 519 13.33 -13.64 14.58
N ALA A 520 13.37 -14.30 15.72
CA ALA A 520 13.90 -13.73 16.96
C ALA A 520 15.37 -13.34 16.79
N GLN A 521 16.18 -14.19 16.16
CA GLN A 521 17.59 -13.90 15.94
C GLN A 521 17.82 -12.75 14.94
N SER A 522 17.11 -12.72 13.80
CA SER A 522 17.15 -11.58 12.88
C SER A 522 16.73 -10.26 13.56
N PHE A 523 15.83 -10.37 14.54
CA PHE A 523 15.39 -9.22 15.29
C PHE A 523 16.45 -8.70 16.29
N VAL A 524 17.13 -9.60 17.00
CA VAL A 524 18.11 -9.25 18.05
C VAL A 524 19.45 -8.84 17.45
N ILE A 525 19.92 -9.53 16.41
CA ILE A 525 21.26 -9.33 15.82
C ILE A 525 21.14 -9.15 14.29
N PRO A 526 20.53 -8.04 13.83
CA PRO A 526 20.55 -7.70 12.40
C PRO A 526 21.94 -7.22 11.97
N TYR A 527 22.33 -7.48 10.73
CA TYR A 527 23.63 -7.01 10.21
C TYR A 527 23.55 -5.57 9.69
N ASN A 528 22.66 -5.29 8.73
CA ASN A 528 22.42 -3.94 8.22
C ASN A 528 20.92 -3.58 8.21
N PRO A 529 20.29 -3.42 9.39
CA PRO A 529 18.85 -3.17 9.49
C PRO A 529 18.42 -1.79 8.94
N GLY A 530 19.37 -0.87 8.78
CA GLY A 530 19.12 0.51 8.37
C GLY A 530 19.20 0.75 6.86
N ILE A 531 19.55 -0.26 6.06
CA ILE A 531 19.77 -0.08 4.63
C ILE A 531 18.56 0.59 3.94
N THR A 532 18.84 1.63 3.16
CA THR A 532 17.85 2.31 2.32
C THR A 532 17.56 1.48 1.08
N ALA A 533 16.45 1.77 0.40
CA ALA A 533 16.13 1.06 -0.84
C ALA A 533 17.13 1.37 -1.96
N THR A 534 17.67 2.59 -2.00
CA THR A 534 18.71 2.99 -2.97
C THR A 534 20.01 2.20 -2.74
N GLU A 535 20.48 2.10 -1.50
CA GLU A 535 21.65 1.29 -1.17
C GLU A 535 21.42 -0.20 -1.47
N ALA A 536 20.23 -0.71 -1.14
CA ALA A 536 19.87 -2.09 -1.41
C ALA A 536 19.90 -2.42 -2.91
N LEU A 537 19.43 -1.51 -3.77
CA LEU A 537 19.48 -1.65 -5.23
C LEU A 537 20.92 -1.61 -5.80
N ALA A 538 21.89 -1.08 -5.04
CA ALA A 538 23.29 -1.05 -5.45
C ALA A 538 24.05 -2.35 -5.12
N LEU A 539 23.46 -3.27 -4.36
CA LEU A 539 24.09 -4.52 -3.95
C LEU A 539 24.26 -5.51 -5.12
N PRO A 540 25.23 -6.45 -5.02
CA PRO A 540 25.53 -7.43 -6.08
C PRO A 540 24.31 -8.20 -6.61
N PHE A 541 23.31 -8.45 -5.77
CA PHE A 541 22.09 -9.15 -6.18
C PHE A 541 21.34 -8.45 -7.33
N PHE A 542 21.41 -7.12 -7.44
CA PHE A 542 20.78 -6.37 -8.53
C PHE A 542 21.75 -5.98 -9.65
N THR A 543 23.04 -5.89 -9.38
CA THR A 543 24.04 -5.44 -10.37
C THR A 543 24.66 -6.58 -11.19
N SER A 544 24.73 -7.80 -10.64
CA SER A 544 25.42 -8.93 -11.29
C SER A 544 24.80 -9.34 -12.65
N LYS A 545 23.48 -9.17 -12.82
CA LYS A 545 22.79 -9.53 -14.08
C LYS A 545 23.10 -8.58 -15.23
N CYS A 546 23.50 -7.33 -14.96
CA CYS A 546 23.93 -6.43 -16.02
C CYS A 546 25.26 -6.87 -16.64
N ALA A 547 26.10 -7.59 -15.89
CA ALA A 547 27.39 -8.06 -16.37
C ALA A 547 27.32 -9.35 -17.20
N GLU A 548 26.28 -10.17 -17.02
CA GLU A 548 26.10 -11.42 -17.80
C GLU A 548 25.30 -11.20 -19.09
N ALA A 549 24.56 -10.09 -19.20
CA ALA A 549 23.81 -9.72 -20.41
C ALA A 549 24.59 -8.82 -21.39
N GLN A 550 25.83 -8.42 -21.03
CA GLN A 550 26.80 -7.71 -21.87
C GLN A 550 27.91 -8.67 -22.26
#